data_AF-A0A522W8J0-F1
#
_entry.id   AF-A0A522W8J0-F1
#
_cell.length_a   1.000
_cell.length_b   1.000
_cell.length_c   1.000
_cell.angle_alpha   90.00
_cell.angle_beta   90.00
_cell.angle_gamma   90.00
#
_symmetry.space_group_name_H-M   'P 1'
#
loop_
_entity.id
_entity.type
_entity.pdbx_description
1 polymer ?
#
loop_
_entity_poly.entity_id
_entity_poly.type
_entity_poly.pdbx_seq_one_letter_code
_entity_poly.pdbx_strand_id
1 'polypeptide(L)'
;MGINEEIAKAFGAHGAWKTRIAQAIDSGQSEHKPEDVAVDNRCAFGKWLYDPALPASVRTSEEYQTVVRLHADFHKAAGSTLSKALHGDHGGARSELTGGNFFRAAEALASAMVRWQRNAATECSGYRSRSWRAICFFWKGRVAFRIWAAIAVPAVAAIATVGAFDAQLSATANGAGRMEQATLLLTEAAATVHEMQKERGISAAAATKGDERLSARRRDQLAVTDRSRRALETLVGPILPSLPADVRDRWQIAVEELQKIDALRSRIDAGGEEPMKIVSTYTSAIDKLIRLEESAQVLAVKPDVARAITGLLRISRAKEAAGQERATGAAAIVSGTVSPAARKRLMELSIDQAVRFSAFSDGATSAQRQVLAQALADPAVIQFEKARSALQDGEIAGLSAEGWFNVATTRIDRLHQVEDHIVTEIRETASARKAEAWRDLTLFTGLTVAAMIGGGLLVFLLTRGITQPINRLTAAMRQLASGQSRLDIPATERSDEIGEMGRAVLVFQ
;
A
#
# COMPACT_ATOMS: atom_id res chain seq x y z
N MET A 1 15.52 -41.74 -20.04
CA MET A 1 15.56 -42.44 -18.73
C MET A 1 16.99 -42.40 -18.20
N GLY A 2 17.15 -42.45 -16.87
CA GLY A 2 18.46 -42.29 -16.24
C GLY A 2 19.19 -43.61 -16.02
N ILE A 3 20.53 -43.58 -16.03
CA ILE A 3 21.43 -44.74 -15.81
C ILE A 3 21.05 -45.54 -14.55
N ASN A 4 20.68 -44.86 -13.46
CA ASN A 4 20.29 -45.50 -12.20
C ASN A 4 19.04 -46.38 -12.31
N GLU A 5 18.08 -46.01 -13.16
CA GLU A 5 16.83 -46.75 -13.32
C GLU A 5 17.05 -48.04 -14.12
N GLU A 6 17.86 -47.97 -15.17
CA GLU A 6 18.19 -49.12 -16.02
C GLU A 6 19.08 -50.13 -15.29
N ILE A 7 20.06 -49.66 -14.50
CA ILE A 7 20.88 -50.52 -13.65
C ILE A 7 20.02 -51.27 -12.62
N ALA A 8 19.06 -50.59 -11.98
CA ALA A 8 18.17 -51.21 -10.99
C ALA A 8 17.27 -52.30 -11.61
N LYS A 9 16.70 -52.06 -12.79
CA LYS A 9 15.91 -53.07 -13.54
C LYS A 9 16.77 -54.27 -13.93
N ALA A 10 18.00 -54.02 -14.37
CA ALA A 10 18.93 -55.06 -14.76
C ALA A 10 19.34 -55.96 -13.60
N PHE A 11 19.53 -55.42 -12.38
CA PHE A 11 19.81 -56.24 -11.19
C PHE A 11 18.72 -57.28 -10.92
N GLY A 12 17.44 -56.90 -10.99
CA GLY A 12 16.33 -57.83 -10.80
C GLY A 12 16.28 -58.91 -11.89
N ALA A 13 16.40 -58.50 -13.16
CA ALA A 13 16.34 -59.42 -14.30
C ALA A 13 17.51 -60.42 -14.33
N HIS A 14 18.71 -59.96 -13.96
CA HIS A 14 19.94 -60.76 -13.98
C HIS A 14 20.09 -61.63 -12.72
N GLY A 15 19.67 -61.14 -11.55
CA GLY A 15 19.63 -61.93 -10.31
C GLY A 15 18.73 -63.17 -10.42
N ALA A 16 17.66 -63.10 -11.23
CA ALA A 16 16.75 -64.22 -11.46
C ALA A 16 17.35 -65.38 -12.27
N TRP A 17 18.47 -65.17 -12.99
CA TRP A 17 19.07 -66.21 -13.83
C TRP A 17 19.64 -67.40 -13.04
N LYS A 18 20.11 -67.18 -11.82
CA LYS A 18 20.57 -68.28 -10.95
C LYS A 18 19.44 -69.27 -10.66
N THR A 19 18.23 -68.75 -10.38
CA THR A 19 17.04 -69.56 -10.16
C THR A 19 16.57 -70.27 -11.42
N ARG A 20 16.58 -69.57 -12.58
CA ARG A 20 16.19 -70.18 -13.87
C ARG A 20 17.10 -71.35 -14.25
N ILE A 21 18.41 -71.20 -14.08
CA ILE A 21 19.37 -72.28 -14.38
C ILE A 21 19.20 -73.43 -13.38
N ALA A 22 18.98 -73.16 -12.09
CA ALA A 22 18.70 -74.20 -11.10
C ALA A 22 17.44 -75.01 -11.46
N GLN A 23 16.37 -74.32 -11.89
CA GLN A 23 15.15 -74.97 -12.38
C GLN A 23 15.39 -75.80 -13.64
N ALA A 24 16.22 -75.33 -14.58
CA ALA A 24 16.58 -76.09 -15.77
C ALA A 24 17.40 -77.35 -15.43
N ILE A 25 18.26 -77.29 -14.40
CA ILE A 25 18.99 -78.46 -13.89
C ILE A 25 18.00 -79.49 -13.30
N ASP A 26 17.02 -79.05 -12.51
CA ASP A 26 16.11 -79.96 -11.82
C ASP A 26 15.01 -80.52 -12.74
N SER A 27 14.54 -79.74 -13.73
CA SER A 27 13.45 -80.12 -14.64
C SER A 27 13.92 -80.68 -15.99
N GLY A 28 15.17 -80.45 -16.38
CA GLY A 28 15.68 -80.77 -17.72
C GLY A 28 15.06 -79.94 -18.85
N GLN A 29 14.27 -78.90 -18.54
CA GLN A 29 13.59 -78.05 -19.51
C GLN A 29 13.86 -76.57 -19.25
N SER A 30 13.77 -75.74 -20.30
CA SER A 30 13.94 -74.29 -20.21
C SER A 30 13.11 -73.59 -21.28
N GLU A 31 12.46 -72.49 -20.92
CA GLU A 31 11.77 -71.60 -21.87
C GLU A 31 12.75 -70.81 -22.76
N HIS A 32 14.02 -70.77 -22.39
CA HIS A 32 15.08 -70.06 -23.11
C HIS A 32 16.08 -71.05 -23.74
N LYS A 33 16.43 -70.82 -25.01
CA LYS A 33 17.45 -71.60 -25.70
C LYS A 33 18.86 -71.15 -25.31
N PRO A 34 19.81 -72.07 -25.04
CA PRO A 34 21.18 -71.71 -24.69
C PRO A 34 21.85 -70.75 -25.69
N GLU A 35 21.65 -70.94 -27.00
CA GLU A 35 22.21 -70.03 -28.01
C GLU A 35 21.67 -68.61 -27.91
N ASP A 36 20.38 -68.43 -27.55
CA ASP A 36 19.76 -67.12 -27.44
C ASP A 36 20.18 -66.40 -26.16
N VAL A 37 20.43 -67.17 -25.09
CA VAL A 37 20.94 -66.66 -23.81
C VAL A 37 22.39 -66.21 -23.93
N ALA A 38 23.19 -66.84 -24.80
CA ALA A 38 24.57 -66.46 -25.02
C ALA A 38 24.76 -65.11 -25.74
N VAL A 39 23.69 -64.56 -26.33
CA VAL A 39 23.71 -63.28 -27.05
C VAL A 39 23.34 -62.13 -26.12
N ASP A 40 24.30 -61.24 -25.90
CA ASP A 40 24.24 -60.19 -24.89
C ASP A 40 23.48 -58.92 -25.31
N ASN A 41 23.02 -58.82 -26.55
CA ASN A 41 22.22 -57.67 -27.02
C ASN A 41 20.71 -57.97 -27.16
N ARG A 42 20.26 -59.15 -26.73
CA ARG A 42 18.85 -59.56 -26.84
C ARG A 42 18.01 -59.26 -25.59
N CYS A 43 18.63 -59.23 -24.41
CA CYS A 43 17.95 -58.87 -23.17
C CYS A 43 17.64 -57.36 -23.14
N ALA A 44 16.68 -56.93 -22.30
CA ALA A 44 16.28 -55.52 -22.23
C ALA A 44 17.46 -54.59 -21.87
N PHE A 45 18.33 -55.03 -20.95
CA PHE A 45 19.52 -54.29 -20.55
C PHE A 45 20.56 -54.22 -21.68
N GLY A 46 20.78 -55.32 -22.39
CA GLY A 46 21.65 -55.38 -23.57
C GLY A 46 21.17 -54.44 -24.68
N LYS A 47 19.87 -54.45 -25.00
CA LYS A 47 19.29 -53.53 -25.99
C LYS A 47 19.53 -52.06 -25.61
N TRP A 48 19.44 -51.74 -24.33
CA TRP A 48 19.74 -50.40 -23.83
C TRP A 48 21.23 -50.06 -23.87
N LEU A 49 22.11 -51.00 -23.49
CA LEU A 49 23.57 -50.80 -23.56
C LEU A 49 24.02 -50.49 -24.99
N TYR A 50 23.46 -51.18 -25.99
CA TYR A 50 23.81 -51.00 -27.40
C TYR A 50 22.97 -49.95 -28.13
N ASP A 51 22.09 -49.22 -27.44
CA ASP A 51 21.23 -48.20 -28.06
C ASP A 51 22.08 -47.03 -28.61
N PRO A 52 21.99 -46.69 -29.91
CA PRO A 52 22.68 -45.55 -30.48
C PRO A 52 22.34 -44.21 -29.82
N ALA A 53 21.17 -44.11 -29.18
CA ALA A 53 20.74 -42.93 -28.44
C ALA A 53 21.50 -42.72 -27.12
N LEU A 54 22.31 -43.69 -26.68
CA LEU A 54 23.14 -43.54 -25.49
C LEU A 54 24.26 -42.50 -25.75
N PRO A 55 24.40 -41.46 -24.90
CA PRO A 55 25.34 -40.38 -25.13
C PRO A 55 26.78 -40.87 -25.33
N ALA A 56 27.51 -40.23 -26.24
CA ALA A 56 28.90 -40.58 -26.54
C ALA A 56 29.80 -40.52 -25.28
N SER A 57 29.57 -39.54 -24.40
CA SER A 57 30.30 -39.40 -23.12
C SER A 57 30.15 -40.61 -22.20
N VAL A 58 28.97 -41.23 -22.18
CA VAL A 58 28.71 -42.45 -21.42
C VAL A 58 29.39 -43.63 -22.09
N ARG A 59 29.28 -43.75 -23.41
CA ARG A 59 29.90 -44.84 -24.19
C ARG A 59 31.43 -44.85 -24.12
N THR A 60 32.04 -43.70 -23.86
CA THR A 60 33.50 -43.57 -23.67
C THR A 60 33.95 -43.73 -22.22
N SER A 61 33.04 -43.87 -21.25
CA SER A 61 33.41 -44.05 -19.83
C SER A 61 33.99 -45.45 -19.56
N GLU A 62 34.96 -45.52 -18.64
CA GLU A 62 35.60 -46.78 -18.24
C GLU A 62 34.57 -47.74 -17.62
N GLU A 63 33.62 -47.20 -16.85
CA GLU A 63 32.55 -47.98 -16.22
C GLU A 63 31.61 -48.60 -17.25
N TYR A 64 31.19 -47.84 -18.27
CA TYR A 64 30.35 -48.37 -19.35
C TYR A 64 31.07 -49.50 -20.10
N GLN A 65 32.33 -49.28 -20.50
CA GLN A 65 33.11 -50.29 -21.23
C GLN A 65 33.30 -51.56 -20.40
N THR A 66 33.52 -51.39 -19.09
CA THR A 66 33.63 -52.50 -18.14
C THR A 66 32.32 -53.28 -18.03
N VAL A 67 31.18 -52.59 -17.91
CA VAL A 67 29.85 -53.22 -17.79
C VAL A 67 29.47 -53.93 -19.08
N VAL A 68 29.69 -53.34 -20.26
CA VAL A 68 29.42 -54.00 -21.56
C VAL A 68 30.20 -55.30 -21.69
N ARG A 69 31.50 -55.28 -21.36
CA ARG A 69 32.35 -56.48 -21.41
C ARG A 69 31.87 -57.57 -20.44
N LEU A 70 31.65 -57.20 -19.16
CA LEU A 70 31.22 -58.15 -18.14
C LEU A 70 29.80 -58.68 -18.39
N HIS A 71 28.95 -57.90 -19.03
CA HIS A 71 27.62 -58.32 -19.47
C HIS A 71 27.69 -59.40 -20.56
N ALA A 72 28.58 -59.22 -21.54
CA ALA A 72 28.85 -60.25 -22.56
C ALA A 72 29.42 -61.54 -21.94
N ASP A 73 30.35 -61.42 -21.00
CA ASP A 73 30.93 -62.56 -20.28
C ASP A 73 29.86 -63.32 -19.46
N PHE A 74 28.95 -62.59 -18.80
CA PHE A 74 27.81 -63.16 -18.10
C PHE A 74 26.91 -63.97 -19.03
N HIS A 75 26.52 -63.41 -20.18
CA HIS A 75 25.63 -64.07 -21.13
C HIS A 75 26.26 -65.35 -21.72
N LYS A 76 27.55 -65.31 -22.07
CA LYS A 76 28.30 -66.50 -22.52
C LYS A 76 28.33 -67.58 -21.45
N ALA A 77 28.61 -67.22 -20.20
CA ALA A 77 28.65 -68.17 -19.09
C ALA A 77 27.26 -68.74 -18.75
N ALA A 78 26.22 -67.91 -18.82
CA ALA A 78 24.82 -68.31 -18.62
C ALA A 78 24.36 -69.30 -19.70
N GLY A 79 24.63 -69.01 -20.98
CA GLY A 79 24.29 -69.89 -22.10
C GLY A 79 25.04 -71.22 -22.02
N SER A 80 26.33 -71.21 -21.71
CA SER A 80 27.12 -72.44 -21.52
C SER A 80 26.59 -73.29 -20.37
N THR A 81 26.27 -72.67 -19.23
CA THR A 81 25.74 -73.39 -18.05
C THR A 81 24.35 -73.96 -18.31
N LEU A 82 23.50 -73.22 -19.00
CA LEU A 82 22.18 -73.69 -19.41
C LEU A 82 22.28 -74.85 -20.42
N SER A 83 23.25 -74.81 -21.33
CA SER A 83 23.52 -75.91 -22.26
C SER A 83 23.92 -77.19 -21.51
N LYS A 84 24.82 -77.10 -20.52
CA LYS A 84 25.18 -78.23 -19.65
C LYS A 84 23.96 -78.82 -18.94
N ALA A 85 23.10 -77.95 -18.40
CA ALA A 85 21.88 -78.37 -17.70
C ALA A 85 20.90 -79.13 -18.61
N LEU A 86 20.71 -78.69 -19.86
CA LEU A 86 19.76 -79.29 -20.81
C LEU A 86 20.30 -80.56 -21.50
N HIS A 87 21.62 -80.74 -21.58
CA HIS A 87 22.26 -81.93 -22.17
C HIS A 87 22.60 -83.01 -21.14
N GLY A 88 22.09 -82.91 -19.91
CA GLY A 88 22.23 -83.93 -18.86
C GLY A 88 23.49 -83.82 -17.99
N ASP A 89 24.35 -82.82 -18.19
CA ASP A 89 25.49 -82.52 -17.31
C ASP A 89 25.06 -81.66 -16.11
N HIS A 90 24.18 -82.24 -15.29
CA HIS A 90 23.63 -81.57 -14.10
C HIS A 90 24.71 -81.27 -13.05
N GLY A 91 25.71 -82.13 -12.92
CA GLY A 91 26.84 -81.95 -12.01
C GLY A 91 27.72 -80.77 -12.41
N GLY A 92 28.10 -80.71 -13.70
CA GLY A 92 28.85 -79.59 -14.25
C GLY A 92 28.07 -78.28 -14.16
N ALA A 93 26.78 -78.28 -14.52
CA ALA A 93 25.93 -77.10 -14.42
C ALA A 93 25.75 -76.60 -12.97
N ARG A 94 25.60 -77.51 -12.00
CA ARG A 94 25.47 -77.13 -10.58
C ARG A 94 26.77 -76.55 -10.01
N SER A 95 27.93 -77.02 -10.46
CA SER A 95 29.24 -76.46 -10.06
C SER A 95 29.44 -75.00 -10.55
N GLU A 96 28.87 -74.66 -11.71
CA GLU A 96 28.91 -73.30 -12.27
C GLU A 96 28.11 -72.28 -11.43
N LEU A 97 27.06 -72.74 -10.71
CA LEU A 97 26.20 -71.89 -9.89
C LEU A 97 26.79 -71.50 -8.52
N THR A 98 27.77 -72.26 -8.01
CA THR A 98 28.33 -72.06 -6.67
C THR A 98 29.76 -71.53 -6.66
N GLY A 99 30.51 -71.68 -7.77
CA GLY A 99 31.89 -71.19 -7.84
C GLY A 99 32.56 -71.23 -9.21
N GLY A 100 31.87 -71.70 -10.25
CA GLY A 100 32.37 -71.71 -11.62
C GLY A 100 32.28 -70.36 -12.35
N ASN A 101 32.43 -70.40 -13.66
CA ASN A 101 32.51 -69.23 -14.53
C ASN A 101 31.24 -68.38 -14.50
N PHE A 102 30.06 -69.01 -14.45
CA PHE A 102 28.80 -68.27 -14.34
C PHE A 102 28.70 -67.47 -13.04
N PHE A 103 29.00 -68.11 -11.90
CA PHE A 103 29.01 -67.45 -10.60
C PHE A 103 29.96 -66.24 -10.58
N ARG A 104 31.20 -66.41 -11.06
CA ARG A 104 32.19 -65.32 -11.10
C ARG A 104 31.80 -64.18 -12.05
N ALA A 105 31.24 -64.50 -13.22
CA ALA A 105 30.77 -63.49 -14.16
C ALA A 105 29.58 -62.68 -13.59
N ALA A 106 28.67 -63.34 -12.87
CA ALA A 106 27.54 -62.68 -12.21
C ALA A 106 28.00 -61.71 -11.09
N GLU A 107 28.93 -62.12 -10.24
CA GLU A 107 29.48 -61.25 -9.19
C GLU A 107 30.27 -60.06 -9.76
N ALA A 108 31.10 -60.30 -10.78
CA ALA A 108 31.88 -59.25 -11.41
C ALA A 108 30.98 -58.19 -12.06
N LEU A 109 29.94 -58.62 -12.79
CA LEU A 109 28.96 -57.72 -13.39
C LEU A 109 28.19 -56.92 -12.33
N ALA A 110 27.67 -57.60 -11.30
CA ALA A 110 26.95 -56.94 -10.19
C ALA A 110 27.83 -55.87 -9.53
N SER A 111 29.08 -56.20 -9.22
CA SER A 111 30.04 -55.28 -8.61
C SER A 111 30.32 -54.06 -9.51
N ALA A 112 30.49 -54.27 -10.82
CA ALA A 112 30.71 -53.19 -11.78
C ALA A 112 29.49 -52.28 -11.94
N MET A 113 28.28 -52.85 -11.95
CA MET A 113 27.04 -52.08 -12.02
C MET A 113 26.81 -51.21 -10.79
N VAL A 114 27.10 -51.70 -9.57
CA VAL A 114 27.04 -50.88 -8.34
C VAL A 114 28.04 -49.72 -8.40
N ARG A 115 29.27 -49.99 -8.85
CA ARG A 115 30.29 -48.94 -9.00
C ARG A 115 29.85 -47.87 -9.99
N TRP A 116 29.32 -48.28 -11.15
CA TRP A 116 28.82 -47.37 -12.17
C TRP A 116 27.66 -46.50 -11.65
N GLN A 117 26.73 -47.11 -10.91
CA GLN A 117 25.60 -46.40 -10.29
C GLN A 117 26.07 -45.34 -9.27
N ARG A 118 27.07 -45.67 -8.45
CA ARG A 118 27.65 -44.75 -7.45
C ARG A 118 28.36 -43.57 -8.12
N ASN A 119 29.12 -43.82 -9.19
CA ASN A 119 29.86 -42.78 -9.91
C ASN A 119 28.92 -41.88 -10.74
N ALA A 120 27.85 -42.47 -11.31
CA ALA A 120 26.80 -41.72 -12.01
C ALA A 120 26.00 -40.79 -11.07
N ALA A 121 25.93 -41.09 -9.76
CA ALA A 121 25.29 -40.23 -8.76
C ALA A 121 26.16 -39.02 -8.34
N THR A 122 27.48 -39.08 -8.54
CA THR A 122 28.42 -37.99 -8.23
C THR A 122 28.59 -36.99 -9.37
N GLU A 123 28.38 -37.42 -10.62
CA GLU A 123 28.37 -36.54 -11.79
C GLU A 123 26.95 -36.04 -12.09
N CYS A 124 26.62 -34.85 -11.58
CA CYS A 124 25.40 -34.13 -11.96
C CYS A 124 25.57 -33.52 -13.37
N SER A 125 25.86 -34.36 -14.36
CA SER A 125 26.05 -34.02 -15.76
C SER A 125 25.08 -34.87 -16.58
N GLY A 126 23.92 -34.30 -16.88
CA GLY A 126 23.53 -34.29 -18.27
C GLY A 126 22.04 -34.09 -18.51
N TYR A 127 21.33 -33.33 -17.65
CA TYR A 127 20.08 -32.68 -18.04
C TYR A 127 19.67 -31.63 -17.01
N ARG A 128 20.03 -30.36 -17.23
CA ARG A 128 19.22 -29.14 -16.97
C ARG A 128 20.08 -27.87 -16.91
N SER A 129 19.48 -26.78 -17.40
CA SER A 129 20.03 -25.46 -17.68
C SER A 129 20.65 -24.74 -16.49
N ARG A 130 21.56 -23.80 -16.79
CA ARG A 130 22.27 -22.85 -15.90
C ARG A 130 21.41 -22.16 -14.81
N SER A 131 20.09 -22.10 -14.98
CA SER A 131 19.13 -21.45 -14.07
C SER A 131 18.93 -22.14 -12.71
N TRP A 132 19.43 -23.36 -12.49
CA TRP A 132 19.16 -24.14 -11.27
C TRP A 132 20.36 -24.31 -10.32
N ARG A 133 21.51 -23.70 -10.62
CA ARG A 133 22.69 -23.77 -9.73
C ARG A 133 22.44 -23.21 -8.32
N ALA A 134 21.66 -22.13 -8.21
CA ALA A 134 21.26 -21.55 -6.92
C ALA A 134 20.35 -22.49 -6.11
N ILE A 135 19.47 -23.24 -6.79
CA ILE A 135 18.54 -24.19 -6.19
C ILE A 135 19.30 -25.43 -5.69
N CYS A 136 20.34 -25.88 -6.41
CA CYS A 136 21.22 -26.96 -5.97
C CYS A 136 22.09 -26.56 -4.76
N PHE A 137 22.52 -25.30 -4.64
CA PHE A 137 23.25 -24.80 -3.47
C PHE A 137 22.35 -24.79 -2.23
N PHE A 138 21.10 -24.33 -2.37
CA PHE A 138 20.06 -24.45 -1.34
C PHE A 138 19.85 -25.91 -0.93
N TRP A 139 19.98 -26.86 -1.86
CA TRP A 139 19.83 -28.29 -1.60
C TRP A 139 21.08 -29.04 -1.06
N LYS A 140 22.23 -28.36 -0.90
CA LYS A 140 23.45 -28.95 -0.30
C LYS A 140 23.76 -28.46 1.11
N GLY A 141 23.04 -27.45 1.63
CA GLY A 141 23.23 -26.91 2.98
C GLY A 141 22.69 -27.81 4.12
N ARG A 142 23.18 -27.60 5.35
CA ARG A 142 22.65 -28.23 6.58
C ARG A 142 21.13 -28.03 6.63
N VAL A 143 20.37 -29.07 6.98
CA VAL A 143 18.89 -29.06 7.03
C VAL A 143 18.35 -27.85 7.80
N ALA A 144 19.00 -27.46 8.89
CA ALA A 144 18.65 -26.27 9.68
C ALA A 144 18.64 -24.96 8.87
N PHE A 145 19.59 -24.75 7.95
CA PHE A 145 19.66 -23.54 7.14
C PHE A 145 18.49 -23.45 6.16
N ARG A 146 18.08 -24.58 5.59
CA ARG A 146 16.95 -24.65 4.65
C ARG A 146 15.61 -24.33 5.32
N ILE A 147 15.40 -24.88 6.51
CA ILE A 147 14.20 -24.62 7.33
C ILE A 147 14.16 -23.14 7.72
N TRP A 148 15.29 -22.59 8.20
CA TRP A 148 15.38 -21.16 8.53
C TRP A 148 15.10 -20.27 7.32
N ALA A 149 15.68 -20.57 6.16
CA ALA A 149 15.42 -19.78 4.95
C ALA A 149 13.96 -19.87 4.48
N ALA A 150 13.32 -21.04 4.58
CA ALA A 150 11.91 -21.22 4.21
C ALA A 150 10.93 -20.44 5.11
N ILE A 151 11.31 -20.16 6.36
CA ILE A 151 10.50 -19.39 7.31
C ILE A 151 10.88 -17.90 7.28
N ALA A 152 12.18 -17.61 7.32
CA ALA A 152 12.69 -16.25 7.44
C ALA A 152 12.42 -15.41 6.20
N VAL A 153 12.52 -15.97 4.99
CA VAL A 153 12.30 -15.19 3.76
C VAL A 153 10.85 -14.70 3.65
N PRO A 154 9.81 -15.56 3.79
CA PRO A 154 8.42 -15.09 3.83
C PRO A 154 8.13 -14.15 5.01
N ALA A 155 8.72 -14.41 6.18
CA ALA A 155 8.51 -13.56 7.36
C ALA A 155 9.09 -12.15 7.15
N VAL A 156 10.30 -12.04 6.60
CA VAL A 156 10.92 -10.74 6.28
C VAL A 156 10.12 -10.03 5.20
N ALA A 157 9.66 -10.73 4.16
CA ALA A 157 8.81 -10.15 3.13
C ALA A 157 7.50 -9.61 3.72
N ALA A 158 6.83 -10.39 4.59
CA ALA A 158 5.60 -9.98 5.26
C ALA A 158 5.83 -8.75 6.15
N ILE A 159 6.90 -8.73 6.95
CA ILE A 159 7.27 -7.58 7.80
C ILE A 159 7.53 -6.34 6.93
N ALA A 160 8.25 -6.48 5.82
CA ALA A 160 8.51 -5.36 4.90
C ALA A 160 7.22 -4.82 4.27
N THR A 161 6.32 -5.70 3.83
CA THR A 161 5.02 -5.30 3.25
C THR A 161 4.14 -4.60 4.29
N VAL A 162 4.05 -5.16 5.50
CA VAL A 162 3.28 -4.56 6.60
C VAL A 162 3.86 -3.21 6.99
N GLY A 163 5.18 -3.09 7.10
CA GLY A 163 5.86 -1.82 7.38
C GLY A 163 5.62 -0.76 6.29
N ALA A 164 5.63 -1.16 5.02
CA ALA A 164 5.30 -0.25 3.91
C ALA A 164 3.84 0.21 3.95
N PHE A 165 2.91 -0.69 4.29
CA PHE A 165 1.50 -0.34 4.43
C PHE A 165 1.23 0.55 5.64
N ASP A 166 1.88 0.29 6.78
CA ASP A 166 1.82 1.14 7.97
C ASP A 166 2.37 2.54 7.68
N ALA A 167 3.51 2.63 6.97
CA ALA A 167 4.07 3.91 6.52
C ALA A 167 3.11 4.68 5.60
N GLN A 168 2.40 3.99 4.71
CA GLN A 168 1.39 4.59 3.84
C GLN A 168 0.17 5.10 4.62
N LEU A 169 -0.31 4.34 5.62
CA LEU A 169 -1.40 4.77 6.52
C LEU A 169 -0.97 5.95 7.38
N SER A 170 0.25 5.93 7.91
CA SER A 170 0.83 7.03 8.68
C SER A 170 0.96 8.30 7.84
N ALA A 171 1.43 8.19 6.60
CA ALA A 171 1.45 9.30 5.65
C ALA A 171 0.05 9.86 5.37
N THR A 172 -0.95 8.98 5.26
CA THR A 172 -2.36 9.36 5.07
C THR A 172 -2.93 10.09 6.29
N ALA A 173 -2.68 9.60 7.51
CA ALA A 173 -3.11 10.22 8.76
C ALA A 173 -2.46 11.60 8.98
N ASN A 174 -1.15 11.71 8.71
CA ASN A 174 -0.43 12.98 8.75
C ASN A 174 -0.91 13.95 7.67
N GLY A 175 -1.25 13.45 6.48
CA GLY A 175 -1.89 14.21 5.41
C GLY A 175 -3.24 14.80 5.84
N ALA A 176 -4.07 13.99 6.51
CA ALA A 176 -5.36 14.44 7.03
C ALA A 176 -5.22 15.50 8.15
N GLY A 177 -4.19 15.39 9.00
CA GLY A 177 -3.87 16.43 9.98
C GLY A 177 -3.50 17.78 9.34
N ARG A 178 -2.68 17.78 8.28
CA ARG A 178 -2.34 19.00 7.53
C ARG A 178 -3.56 19.61 6.83
N MET A 179 -4.43 18.78 6.28
CA MET A 179 -5.69 19.22 5.65
C MET A 179 -6.63 19.90 6.64
N GLU A 180 -6.72 19.39 7.87
CA GLU A 180 -7.49 20.03 8.96
C GLU A 180 -6.91 21.40 9.32
N GLN A 181 -5.58 21.52 9.45
CA GLN A 181 -4.94 22.83 9.69
C GLN A 181 -5.21 23.84 8.57
N ALA A 182 -5.18 23.40 7.32
CA ALA A 182 -5.51 24.24 6.17
C ALA A 182 -6.97 24.69 6.18
N THR A 183 -7.88 23.79 6.56
CA THR A 183 -9.30 24.11 6.75
C THR A 183 -9.48 25.17 7.84
N LEU A 184 -8.78 25.04 8.97
CA LEU A 184 -8.82 26.04 10.02
C LEU A 184 -8.35 27.41 9.51
N LEU A 185 -7.20 27.47 8.81
CA LEU A 185 -6.69 28.72 8.21
C LEU A 185 -7.75 29.37 7.32
N LEU A 186 -8.31 28.59 6.41
CA LEU A 186 -9.30 29.07 5.43
C LEU A 186 -10.58 29.56 6.11
N THR A 187 -11.06 28.85 7.14
CA THR A 187 -12.27 29.25 7.86
C THR A 187 -12.09 30.48 8.76
N GLU A 188 -10.92 30.63 9.40
CA GLU A 188 -10.58 31.84 10.17
C GLU A 188 -10.30 33.05 9.26
N ALA A 189 -9.74 32.83 8.07
CA ALA A 189 -9.59 33.87 7.06
C ALA A 189 -10.96 34.35 6.56
N ALA A 190 -11.89 33.44 6.27
CA ALA A 190 -13.26 33.78 5.86
C ALA A 190 -14.02 34.55 6.95
N ALA A 191 -13.86 34.15 8.23
CA ALA A 191 -14.41 34.90 9.36
C ALA A 191 -13.83 36.33 9.44
N THR A 192 -12.52 36.47 9.24
CA THR A 192 -11.84 37.77 9.22
C THR A 192 -12.32 38.64 8.05
N VAL A 193 -12.49 38.06 6.86
CA VAL A 193 -13.09 38.74 5.71
C VAL A 193 -14.49 39.26 6.03
N HIS A 194 -15.33 38.45 6.67
CA HIS A 194 -16.69 38.86 7.06
C HIS A 194 -16.66 40.06 8.02
N GLU A 195 -15.85 40.01 9.07
CA GLU A 195 -15.78 41.12 10.04
C GLU A 195 -15.20 42.39 9.40
N MET A 196 -14.21 42.27 8.51
CA MET A 196 -13.68 43.41 7.75
C MET A 196 -14.73 44.02 6.80
N GLN A 197 -15.61 43.20 6.21
CA GLN A 197 -16.68 43.70 5.34
C GLN A 197 -17.75 44.47 6.13
N LYS A 198 -18.07 44.03 7.36
CA LYS A 198 -18.94 44.75 8.28
C LYS A 198 -18.30 46.07 8.72
N GLU A 199 -17.04 46.01 9.15
CA GLU A 199 -16.28 47.18 9.56
C GLU A 199 -16.14 48.23 8.44
N ARG A 200 -15.89 47.80 7.20
CA ARG A 200 -15.88 48.68 6.02
C ARG A 200 -17.18 49.48 5.92
N GLY A 201 -18.31 48.79 5.98
CA GLY A 201 -19.63 49.42 5.85
C GLY A 201 -19.94 50.40 6.98
N ILE A 202 -19.67 49.99 8.22
CA ILE A 202 -19.90 50.82 9.40
C ILE A 202 -18.94 52.01 9.43
N SER A 203 -17.67 51.82 9.06
CA SER A 203 -16.67 52.90 9.03
C SER A 203 -16.96 53.94 7.96
N ALA A 204 -17.40 53.51 6.77
CA ALA A 204 -17.81 54.44 5.72
C ALA A 204 -19.06 55.25 6.13
N ALA A 205 -20.02 54.62 6.80
CA ALA A 205 -21.20 55.30 7.33
C ALA A 205 -20.84 56.29 8.45
N ALA A 206 -20.01 55.87 9.42
CA ALA A 206 -19.60 56.70 10.55
C ALA A 206 -18.69 57.88 10.14
N ALA A 207 -18.06 57.84 8.97
CA ALA A 207 -17.28 58.96 8.44
C ALA A 207 -18.16 60.15 8.02
N THR A 208 -19.47 59.94 7.81
CA THR A 208 -20.43 61.05 7.68
C THR A 208 -20.68 61.65 9.07
N LYS A 209 -20.32 62.94 9.26
CA LYS A 209 -20.26 63.58 10.59
C LYS A 209 -21.62 63.59 11.30
N GLY A 210 -21.61 63.35 12.61
CA GLY A 210 -22.69 63.76 13.53
C GLY A 210 -23.56 62.65 14.15
N ASP A 211 -23.24 61.36 13.95
CA ASP A 211 -24.01 60.25 14.52
C ASP A 211 -23.22 59.48 15.60
N GLU A 212 -23.51 59.76 16.88
CA GLU A 212 -22.90 59.04 18.01
C GLU A 212 -23.25 57.55 18.04
N ARG A 213 -24.43 57.15 17.53
CA ARG A 213 -24.83 55.73 17.50
C ARG A 213 -23.98 54.96 16.49
N LEU A 214 -23.74 55.53 15.30
CA LEU A 214 -22.83 54.93 14.32
C LEU A 214 -21.39 54.87 14.83
N SER A 215 -20.97 55.90 15.57
CA SER A 215 -19.64 55.93 16.21
C SER A 215 -19.48 54.86 17.29
N ALA A 216 -20.50 54.63 18.13
CA ALA A 216 -20.53 53.55 19.10
C ALA A 216 -20.52 52.16 18.42
N ARG A 217 -21.40 51.95 17.45
CA ARG A 217 -21.45 50.70 16.66
C ARG A 217 -20.13 50.40 15.96
N ARG A 218 -19.43 51.43 15.47
CA ARG A 218 -18.09 51.29 14.90
C ARG A 218 -17.11 50.77 15.94
N ARG A 219 -17.02 51.38 17.13
CA ARG A 219 -16.10 50.93 18.20
C ARG A 219 -16.33 49.46 18.56
N ASP A 220 -17.58 49.05 18.69
CA ASP A 220 -17.92 47.65 18.97
C ASP A 220 -17.44 46.72 17.86
N GLN A 221 -17.66 47.11 16.60
CA GLN A 221 -17.20 46.34 15.44
C GLN A 221 -15.67 46.26 15.34
N LEU A 222 -14.92 47.34 15.63
CA LEU A 222 -13.46 47.32 15.64
C LEU A 222 -12.94 46.21 16.58
N ALA A 223 -13.52 46.12 17.78
CA ALA A 223 -13.13 45.11 18.76
C ALA A 223 -13.43 43.67 18.28
N VAL A 224 -14.50 43.47 17.51
CA VAL A 224 -14.83 42.17 16.90
C VAL A 224 -13.81 41.82 15.81
N THR A 225 -13.54 42.73 14.88
CA THR A 225 -12.57 42.52 13.80
C THR A 225 -11.17 42.24 14.35
N ASP A 226 -10.75 42.96 15.39
CA ASP A 226 -9.45 42.75 16.03
C ASP A 226 -9.34 41.37 16.69
N ARG A 227 -10.42 40.86 17.28
CA ARG A 227 -10.45 39.49 17.81
C ARG A 227 -10.30 38.46 16.69
N SER A 228 -11.03 38.64 15.59
CA SER A 228 -10.94 37.74 14.43
C SER A 228 -9.53 37.74 13.83
N ARG A 229 -8.95 38.92 13.61
CA ARG A 229 -7.59 39.07 13.10
C ARG A 229 -6.56 38.40 14.01
N ARG A 230 -6.63 38.61 15.33
CA ARG A 230 -5.73 37.95 16.30
C ARG A 230 -5.90 36.44 16.31
N ALA A 231 -7.11 35.92 16.17
CA ALA A 231 -7.36 34.48 16.09
C ALA A 231 -6.66 33.88 14.85
N LEU A 232 -6.81 34.52 13.70
CA LEU A 232 -6.13 34.12 12.47
C LEU A 232 -4.60 34.18 12.61
N GLU A 233 -4.04 35.27 13.14
CA GLU A 233 -2.60 35.42 13.36
C GLU A 233 -2.05 34.36 14.33
N THR A 234 -2.77 34.08 15.42
CA THR A 234 -2.40 33.06 16.42
C THR A 234 -2.41 31.66 15.82
N LEU A 235 -3.37 31.37 14.94
CA LEU A 235 -3.47 30.09 14.25
C LEU A 235 -2.33 29.91 13.23
N VAL A 236 -2.04 30.94 12.43
CA VAL A 236 -1.08 30.85 11.32
C VAL A 236 0.37 30.85 11.80
N GLY A 237 0.69 31.62 12.86
CA GLY A 237 2.07 31.80 13.34
C GLY A 237 2.86 30.49 13.51
N PRO A 238 2.35 29.48 14.26
CA PRO A 238 3.06 28.21 14.48
C PRO A 238 3.23 27.36 13.23
N ILE A 239 2.27 27.42 12.28
CA ILE A 239 2.27 26.57 11.09
C ILE A 239 2.95 27.23 9.88
N LEU A 240 3.16 28.55 9.92
CA LEU A 240 3.67 29.34 8.80
C LEU A 240 4.91 28.73 8.13
N PRO A 241 5.96 28.25 8.85
CA PRO A 241 7.14 27.66 8.21
C PRO A 241 6.85 26.39 7.40
N SER A 242 5.79 25.66 7.77
CA SER A 242 5.37 24.42 7.11
C SER A 242 4.45 24.62 5.91
N LEU A 243 3.92 25.84 5.73
CA LEU A 243 3.03 26.16 4.61
C LEU A 243 3.83 26.30 3.29
N PRO A 244 3.22 26.04 2.12
CA PRO A 244 3.81 26.28 0.82
C PRO A 244 4.25 27.74 0.64
N ALA A 245 5.29 27.98 -0.17
CA ALA A 245 5.83 29.32 -0.40
C ALA A 245 4.76 30.33 -0.85
N ASP A 246 3.93 29.98 -1.83
CA ASP A 246 2.84 30.85 -2.31
C ASP A 246 1.85 31.26 -1.20
N VAL A 247 1.53 30.35 -0.27
CA VAL A 247 0.64 30.65 0.86
C VAL A 247 1.32 31.60 1.84
N ARG A 248 2.62 31.38 2.13
CA ARG A 248 3.39 32.28 3.02
C ARG A 248 3.53 33.68 2.44
N ASP A 249 3.78 33.79 1.14
CA ASP A 249 3.92 35.09 0.47
C ASP A 249 2.59 35.86 0.49
N ARG A 250 1.47 35.17 0.25
CA ARG A 250 0.13 35.79 0.34
C ARG A 250 -0.28 36.15 1.76
N TRP A 251 0.13 35.35 2.74
CA TRP A 251 -0.04 35.69 4.15
C TRP A 251 0.67 37.00 4.47
N GLN A 252 1.94 37.14 4.05
CA GLN A 252 2.72 38.36 4.27
C GLN A 252 2.05 39.58 3.62
N ILE A 253 1.60 39.45 2.37
CA ILE A 253 0.87 40.51 1.65
C ILE A 253 -0.43 40.88 2.41
N ALA A 254 -1.17 39.90 2.92
CA ALA A 254 -2.39 40.15 3.67
C ALA A 254 -2.10 40.90 4.99
N VAL A 255 -1.05 40.52 5.72
CA VAL A 255 -0.61 41.22 6.94
C VAL A 255 -0.23 42.67 6.65
N GLU A 256 0.49 42.93 5.56
CA GLU A 256 0.85 44.30 5.15
C GLU A 256 -0.37 45.16 4.81
N GLU A 257 -1.38 44.60 4.15
CA GLU A 257 -2.64 45.32 3.92
C GLU A 257 -3.43 45.56 5.21
N LEU A 258 -3.42 44.61 6.15
CA LEU A 258 -4.07 44.78 7.46
C LEU A 258 -3.42 45.92 8.27
N GLN A 259 -2.11 46.11 8.17
CA GLN A 259 -1.43 47.27 8.78
C GLN A 259 -1.90 48.61 8.18
N LYS A 260 -2.24 48.64 6.88
CA LYS A 260 -2.82 49.85 6.25
C LYS A 260 -4.20 50.18 6.80
N ILE A 261 -4.95 49.16 7.26
CA ILE A 261 -6.24 49.35 7.94
C ILE A 261 -6.05 50.00 9.31
N ASP A 262 -5.03 49.61 10.06
CA ASP A 262 -4.73 50.24 11.35
C ASP A 262 -4.42 51.74 11.17
N ALA A 263 -3.61 52.09 10.17
CA ALA A 263 -3.32 53.48 9.82
C ALA A 263 -4.57 54.24 9.34
N LEU A 264 -5.48 53.57 8.61
CA LEU A 264 -6.74 54.15 8.14
C LEU A 264 -7.69 54.45 9.31
N ARG A 265 -7.81 53.53 10.28
CA ARG A 265 -8.67 53.69 11.46
C ARG A 265 -8.34 54.98 12.21
N SER A 266 -7.05 55.26 12.43
CA SER A 266 -6.59 56.51 13.06
C SER A 266 -6.96 57.76 12.27
N ARG A 267 -6.92 57.72 10.93
CA ARG A 267 -7.33 58.86 10.09
C ARG A 267 -8.84 59.11 10.11
N ILE A 268 -9.63 58.04 10.19
CA ILE A 268 -11.09 58.13 10.37
C ILE A 268 -11.41 58.78 11.72
N ASP A 269 -10.73 58.37 12.78
CA ASP A 269 -10.92 58.94 14.14
C ASP A 269 -10.52 60.42 14.19
N ALA A 270 -9.52 60.82 13.40
CA ALA A 270 -9.14 62.23 13.22
C ALA A 270 -10.12 63.04 12.34
N GLY A 271 -11.19 62.42 11.82
CA GLY A 271 -12.25 63.08 11.07
C GLY A 271 -11.89 63.50 9.65
N GLY A 272 -10.83 62.92 9.07
CA GLY A 272 -10.17 63.42 7.85
C GLY A 272 -10.21 62.51 6.62
N GLU A 273 -11.05 61.48 6.57
CA GLU A 273 -11.03 60.50 5.47
C GLU A 273 -12.36 60.43 4.70
N GLU A 274 -12.28 60.40 3.37
CA GLU A 274 -13.45 60.33 2.49
C GLU A 274 -14.08 58.92 2.52
N PRO A 275 -15.44 58.79 2.60
CA PRO A 275 -16.11 57.49 2.63
C PRO A 275 -15.69 56.51 1.53
N MET A 276 -15.52 57.00 0.29
CA MET A 276 -15.10 56.15 -0.82
C MET A 276 -13.64 55.70 -0.73
N LYS A 277 -12.77 56.52 -0.12
CA LYS A 277 -11.38 56.12 0.17
C LYS A 277 -11.35 55.02 1.23
N ILE A 278 -12.17 55.13 2.29
CA ILE A 278 -12.35 54.08 3.29
C ILE A 278 -12.77 52.77 2.61
N VAL A 279 -13.86 52.81 1.83
CA VAL A 279 -14.37 51.63 1.10
C VAL A 279 -13.27 50.99 0.25
N SER A 280 -12.52 51.79 -0.52
CA SER A 280 -11.47 51.28 -1.42
C SER A 280 -10.32 50.59 -0.67
N THR A 281 -9.86 51.16 0.45
CA THR A 281 -8.75 50.59 1.24
C THR A 281 -9.14 49.28 1.90
N TYR A 282 -10.33 49.20 2.51
CA TYR A 282 -10.84 47.93 3.04
C TYR A 282 -11.04 46.88 1.94
N THR A 283 -11.55 47.29 0.78
CA THR A 283 -11.76 46.39 -0.37
C THR A 283 -10.45 45.78 -0.84
N SER A 284 -9.35 46.54 -0.85
CA SER A 284 -8.01 46.03 -1.16
C SER A 284 -7.56 44.97 -0.15
N ALA A 285 -7.69 45.24 1.15
CA ALA A 285 -7.30 44.31 2.19
C ALA A 285 -8.14 43.01 2.18
N ILE A 286 -9.46 43.14 1.99
CA ILE A 286 -10.37 41.99 1.84
C ILE A 286 -9.98 41.15 0.62
N ASP A 287 -9.64 41.76 -0.53
CA ASP A 287 -9.15 41.02 -1.71
C ASP A 287 -7.90 40.19 -1.40
N LYS A 288 -6.95 40.72 -0.59
CA LYS A 288 -5.74 39.96 -0.23
C LYS A 288 -6.03 38.80 0.70
N LEU A 289 -6.95 38.97 1.65
CA LEU A 289 -7.41 37.86 2.49
C LEU A 289 -8.11 36.77 1.67
N ILE A 290 -9.00 37.13 0.74
CA ILE A 290 -9.64 36.12 -0.11
C ILE A 290 -8.60 35.44 -1.02
N ARG A 291 -7.58 36.16 -1.51
CA ARG A 291 -6.47 35.55 -2.27
C ARG A 291 -5.61 34.61 -1.44
N LEU A 292 -5.49 34.85 -0.14
CA LEU A 292 -4.88 33.91 0.81
C LEU A 292 -5.74 32.64 0.92
N GLU A 293 -7.05 32.77 1.09
CA GLU A 293 -7.98 31.62 1.09
C GLU A 293 -7.84 30.79 -0.19
N GLU A 294 -7.79 31.45 -1.36
CA GLU A 294 -7.61 30.80 -2.67
C GLU A 294 -6.30 30.00 -2.75
N SER A 295 -5.20 30.53 -2.20
CA SER A 295 -3.91 29.82 -2.20
C SER A 295 -3.87 28.64 -1.24
N ALA A 296 -4.61 28.71 -0.14
CA ALA A 296 -4.68 27.62 0.83
C ALA A 296 -5.41 26.39 0.27
N GLN A 297 -6.14 26.52 -0.85
CA GLN A 297 -6.85 25.40 -1.49
C GLN A 297 -5.92 24.23 -1.87
N VAL A 298 -4.66 24.50 -2.24
CA VAL A 298 -3.69 23.44 -2.61
C VAL A 298 -3.41 22.46 -1.47
N LEU A 299 -3.71 22.86 -0.23
CA LEU A 299 -3.53 22.04 0.96
C LEU A 299 -4.67 21.03 1.17
N ALA A 300 -5.78 21.17 0.45
CA ALA A 300 -6.93 20.27 0.51
C ALA A 300 -6.70 19.07 -0.43
N VAL A 301 -6.23 17.96 0.14
CA VAL A 301 -5.86 16.75 -0.63
C VAL A 301 -7.09 15.89 -0.98
N LYS A 302 -8.20 16.01 -0.24
CA LYS A 302 -9.39 15.17 -0.44
C LYS A 302 -10.42 15.86 -1.35
N PRO A 303 -10.98 15.16 -2.36
CA PRO A 303 -11.90 15.77 -3.35
C PRO A 303 -13.19 16.35 -2.76
N ASP A 304 -13.73 15.76 -1.70
CA ASP A 304 -14.89 16.26 -0.97
C ASP A 304 -14.59 17.61 -0.29
N VAL A 305 -13.50 17.69 0.47
CA VAL A 305 -13.04 18.91 1.14
C VAL A 305 -12.67 20.00 0.12
N ALA A 306 -11.95 19.65 -0.95
CA ALA A 306 -11.54 20.59 -1.99
C ALA A 306 -12.73 21.21 -2.75
N ARG A 307 -13.79 20.41 -2.99
CA ARG A 307 -15.04 20.92 -3.59
C ARG A 307 -15.76 21.90 -2.66
N ALA A 308 -15.90 21.55 -1.37
CA ALA A 308 -16.54 22.43 -0.39
C ALA A 308 -15.77 23.75 -0.23
N ILE A 309 -14.43 23.71 -0.19
CA ILE A 309 -13.57 24.90 -0.21
C ILE A 309 -13.79 25.74 -1.47
N THR A 310 -13.85 25.11 -2.65
CA THR A 310 -14.15 25.82 -3.90
C THR A 310 -15.49 26.56 -3.79
N GLY A 311 -16.51 25.88 -3.25
CA GLY A 311 -17.82 26.46 -3.01
C GLY A 311 -17.75 27.67 -2.08
N LEU A 312 -17.03 27.55 -0.96
CA LEU A 312 -16.81 28.65 -0.02
C LEU A 312 -16.21 29.87 -0.72
N LEU A 313 -15.14 29.68 -1.49
CA LEU A 313 -14.46 30.77 -2.21
C LEU A 313 -15.40 31.48 -3.20
N ARG A 314 -16.30 30.74 -3.87
CA ARG A 314 -17.30 31.34 -4.76
C ARG A 314 -18.28 32.23 -3.99
N ILE A 315 -18.79 31.74 -2.85
CA ILE A 315 -19.71 32.50 -2.01
C ILE A 315 -19.01 33.70 -1.37
N SER A 316 -17.81 33.54 -0.82
CA SER A 316 -16.99 34.63 -0.24
C SER A 316 -16.76 35.75 -1.26
N ARG A 317 -16.36 35.42 -2.49
CA ARG A 317 -16.21 36.42 -3.57
C ARG A 317 -17.53 37.06 -4.00
N ALA A 318 -18.63 36.30 -4.05
CA ALA A 318 -19.94 36.86 -4.38
C ALA A 318 -20.42 37.83 -3.29
N LYS A 319 -20.19 37.48 -2.03
CA LYS A 319 -20.47 38.32 -0.86
C LYS A 319 -19.64 39.61 -0.90
N GLU A 320 -18.39 39.52 -1.31
CA GLU A 320 -17.55 40.70 -1.49
C GLU A 320 -18.06 41.63 -2.60
N ALA A 321 -18.44 41.07 -3.76
CA ALA A 321 -19.06 41.84 -4.83
C ALA A 321 -20.39 42.49 -4.39
N ALA A 322 -21.22 41.78 -3.61
CA ALA A 322 -22.44 42.32 -3.01
C ALA A 322 -22.16 43.48 -2.04
N GLY A 323 -21.08 43.39 -1.25
CA GLY A 323 -20.62 44.47 -0.36
C GLY A 323 -20.21 45.73 -1.12
N GLN A 324 -19.50 45.58 -2.24
CA GLN A 324 -19.13 46.70 -3.12
C GLN A 324 -20.34 47.29 -3.85
N GLU A 325 -21.29 46.44 -4.22
CA GLU A 325 -22.54 46.86 -4.88
C GLU A 325 -23.38 47.71 -3.92
N ARG A 326 -23.51 47.27 -2.67
CA ARG A 326 -24.16 48.06 -1.61
C ARG A 326 -23.56 49.46 -1.50
N ALA A 327 -22.23 49.57 -1.44
CA ALA A 327 -21.55 50.86 -1.33
C ALA A 327 -21.75 51.74 -2.58
N THR A 328 -21.63 51.16 -3.78
CA THR A 328 -21.81 51.87 -5.05
C THR A 328 -23.25 52.38 -5.20
N GLY A 329 -24.24 51.54 -4.87
CA GLY A 329 -25.65 51.91 -4.93
C GLY A 329 -26.02 52.99 -3.90
N ALA A 330 -25.50 52.87 -2.67
CA ALA A 330 -25.72 53.89 -1.64
C ALA A 330 -25.16 55.25 -2.07
N ALA A 331 -23.95 55.28 -2.64
CA ALA A 331 -23.35 56.50 -3.16
C ALA A 331 -24.21 57.14 -4.27
N ALA A 332 -24.72 56.33 -5.21
CA ALA A 332 -25.56 56.81 -6.31
C ALA A 332 -26.93 57.36 -5.85
N ILE A 333 -27.55 56.72 -4.84
CA ILE A 333 -28.80 57.18 -4.24
C ILE A 333 -28.57 58.50 -3.49
N VAL A 334 -27.51 58.59 -2.69
CA VAL A 334 -27.16 59.82 -1.95
C VAL A 334 -26.83 60.97 -2.89
N SER A 335 -26.16 60.71 -4.02
CA SER A 335 -25.89 61.74 -5.03
C SER A 335 -27.12 62.13 -5.85
N GLY A 336 -28.24 61.39 -5.73
CA GLY A 336 -29.48 61.65 -6.48
C GLY A 336 -29.34 61.45 -8.00
N THR A 337 -28.26 60.83 -8.48
CA THR A 337 -28.02 60.56 -9.91
C THR A 337 -27.14 59.32 -10.07
N VAL A 338 -27.54 58.41 -10.95
CA VAL A 338 -26.73 57.25 -11.34
C VAL A 338 -25.88 57.64 -12.54
N SER A 339 -24.60 57.93 -12.31
CA SER A 339 -23.67 58.24 -13.39
C SER A 339 -23.46 57.02 -14.30
N PRO A 340 -23.07 57.20 -15.58
CA PRO A 340 -22.78 56.08 -16.48
C PRO A 340 -21.72 55.10 -15.91
N ALA A 341 -20.73 55.64 -15.20
CA ALA A 341 -19.70 54.84 -14.53
C ALA A 341 -20.28 54.01 -13.36
N ALA A 342 -21.14 54.61 -12.53
CA ALA A 342 -21.81 53.91 -11.44
C ALA A 342 -22.75 52.80 -11.97
N ARG A 343 -23.51 53.11 -13.03
CA ARG A 343 -24.38 52.15 -13.72
C ARG A 343 -23.61 50.93 -14.23
N LYS A 344 -22.51 51.18 -14.96
CA LYS A 344 -21.62 50.12 -15.44
C LYS A 344 -21.08 49.28 -14.28
N ARG A 345 -20.62 49.94 -13.20
CA ARG A 345 -20.06 49.24 -12.04
C ARG A 345 -21.09 48.36 -11.32
N LEU A 346 -22.32 48.86 -11.13
CA LEU A 346 -23.41 48.07 -10.55
C LEU A 346 -23.72 46.83 -11.40
N MET A 347 -23.74 46.98 -12.73
CA MET A 347 -23.98 45.86 -13.63
C MET A 347 -22.84 44.83 -13.60
N GLU A 348 -21.58 45.26 -13.62
CA GLU A 348 -20.41 44.38 -13.45
C GLU A 348 -20.49 43.58 -12.15
N LEU A 349 -20.78 44.25 -11.02
CA LEU A 349 -20.88 43.60 -9.72
C LEU A 349 -22.04 42.61 -9.65
N SER A 350 -23.18 42.93 -10.26
CA SER A 350 -24.33 42.03 -10.34
C SER A 350 -24.01 40.77 -11.16
N ILE A 351 -23.34 40.94 -12.31
CA ILE A 351 -22.90 39.82 -13.16
C ILE A 351 -21.86 38.96 -12.44
N ASP A 352 -20.89 39.59 -11.78
CA ASP A 352 -19.83 38.91 -11.03
C ASP A 352 -20.40 37.96 -9.96
N GLN A 353 -21.46 38.41 -9.28
CA GLN A 353 -22.22 37.59 -8.31
C GLN A 353 -22.95 36.44 -8.99
N ALA A 354 -23.71 36.70 -10.07
CA ALA A 354 -24.47 35.68 -10.78
C ALA A 354 -23.58 34.54 -11.31
N VAL A 355 -22.41 34.89 -11.88
CA VAL A 355 -21.41 33.92 -12.35
C VAL A 355 -20.92 33.02 -11.21
N ARG A 356 -20.71 33.59 -10.02
CA ARG A 356 -20.26 32.82 -8.84
C ARG A 356 -21.35 31.93 -8.26
N PHE A 357 -22.59 32.39 -8.22
CA PHE A 357 -23.72 31.55 -7.79
C PHE A 357 -23.95 30.37 -8.73
N SER A 358 -23.81 30.58 -10.05
CA SER A 358 -23.85 29.50 -11.03
C SER A 358 -22.72 28.50 -10.79
N ALA A 359 -21.46 28.99 -10.74
CA ALA A 359 -20.29 28.13 -10.53
C ALA A 359 -20.32 27.39 -9.18
N PHE A 360 -20.89 28.01 -8.13
CA PHE A 360 -21.15 27.35 -6.86
C PHE A 360 -22.15 26.20 -7.05
N SER A 361 -23.28 26.47 -7.71
CA SER A 361 -24.36 25.49 -7.90
C SER A 361 -23.93 24.26 -8.71
N ASP A 362 -23.02 24.46 -9.68
CA ASP A 362 -22.44 23.41 -10.52
C ASP A 362 -21.60 22.41 -9.70
N GLY A 363 -20.87 22.91 -8.69
CA GLY A 363 -20.01 22.10 -7.82
C GLY A 363 -20.66 21.65 -6.50
N ALA A 364 -21.81 22.24 -6.15
CA ALA A 364 -22.45 22.08 -4.85
C ALA A 364 -23.22 20.76 -4.69
N THR A 365 -23.37 20.33 -3.44
CA THR A 365 -24.30 19.25 -3.04
C THR A 365 -25.75 19.72 -3.16
N SER A 366 -26.71 18.78 -3.11
CA SER A 366 -28.14 19.13 -3.09
C SER A 366 -28.50 20.01 -1.88
N ALA A 367 -27.94 19.69 -0.71
CA ALA A 367 -28.14 20.47 0.52
C ALA A 367 -27.59 21.90 0.37
N GLN A 368 -26.36 22.05 -0.11
CA GLN A 368 -25.74 23.35 -0.37
C GLN A 368 -26.54 24.20 -1.36
N ARG A 369 -27.05 23.60 -2.45
CA ARG A 369 -27.93 24.29 -3.41
C ARG A 369 -29.24 24.75 -2.76
N GLN A 370 -29.82 23.93 -1.87
CA GLN A 370 -31.04 24.28 -1.16
C GLN A 370 -30.82 25.47 -0.22
N VAL A 371 -29.70 25.51 0.51
CA VAL A 371 -29.35 26.62 1.40
C VAL A 371 -29.18 27.92 0.62
N LEU A 372 -28.49 27.89 -0.54
CA LEU A 372 -28.40 29.07 -1.41
C LEU A 372 -29.76 29.48 -1.97
N ALA A 373 -30.59 28.53 -2.42
CA ALA A 373 -31.92 28.83 -2.93
C ALA A 373 -32.83 29.49 -1.87
N GLN A 374 -32.76 29.03 -0.61
CA GLN A 374 -33.48 29.65 0.50
C GLN A 374 -32.99 31.07 0.79
N ALA A 375 -31.67 31.28 0.78
CA ALA A 375 -31.07 32.60 0.94
C ALA A 375 -31.54 33.59 -0.16
N LEU A 376 -31.60 33.14 -1.41
CA LEU A 376 -32.04 33.96 -2.55
C LEU A 376 -33.57 34.17 -2.61
N ALA A 377 -34.35 33.30 -1.98
CA ALA A 377 -35.81 33.42 -1.91
C ALA A 377 -36.29 34.34 -0.76
N ASP A 378 -35.40 34.85 0.08
CA ASP A 378 -35.77 35.76 1.17
C ASP A 378 -36.48 37.02 0.61
N PRO A 379 -37.61 37.47 1.20
CA PRO A 379 -38.34 38.63 0.73
C PRO A 379 -37.52 39.91 0.61
N ALA A 380 -36.55 40.14 1.51
CA ALA A 380 -35.67 41.30 1.45
C ALA A 380 -34.68 41.20 0.27
N VAL A 381 -34.26 39.99 -0.10
CA VAL A 381 -33.43 39.77 -1.29
C VAL A 381 -34.24 40.07 -2.55
N ILE A 382 -35.50 39.64 -2.61
CA ILE A 382 -36.39 39.98 -3.74
C ILE A 382 -36.60 41.49 -3.85
N GLN A 383 -36.75 42.19 -2.71
CA GLN A 383 -36.82 43.67 -2.70
C GLN A 383 -35.52 44.32 -3.18
N PHE A 384 -34.37 43.79 -2.76
CA PHE A 384 -33.07 44.25 -3.23
C PHE A 384 -32.91 44.08 -4.74
N GLU A 385 -33.32 42.94 -5.31
CA GLU A 385 -33.27 42.72 -6.78
C GLU A 385 -34.12 43.74 -7.54
N LYS A 386 -35.30 44.10 -7.03
CA LYS A 386 -36.13 45.17 -7.60
C LYS A 386 -35.43 46.54 -7.54
N ALA A 387 -34.87 46.89 -6.38
CA ALA A 387 -34.15 48.14 -6.21
C ALA A 387 -32.88 48.21 -7.07
N ARG A 388 -32.19 47.08 -7.24
CA ARG A 388 -31.03 46.92 -8.13
C ARG A 388 -31.42 47.21 -9.58
N SER A 389 -32.52 46.62 -10.06
CA SER A 389 -33.01 46.89 -11.43
C SER A 389 -33.30 48.38 -11.62
N ALA A 390 -34.05 49.00 -10.71
CA ALA A 390 -34.35 50.43 -10.78
C ALA A 390 -33.07 51.29 -10.85
N LEU A 391 -32.07 51.02 -10.02
CA LEU A 391 -30.77 51.72 -10.09
C LEU A 391 -30.04 51.47 -11.42
N GLN A 392 -30.05 50.24 -11.92
CA GLN A 392 -29.48 49.89 -13.21
C GLN A 392 -30.26 50.51 -14.38
N ASP A 393 -31.53 50.85 -14.18
CA ASP A 393 -32.38 51.56 -15.16
C ASP A 393 -32.23 53.09 -15.05
N GLY A 394 -31.57 53.58 -13.99
CA GLY A 394 -31.37 54.99 -13.70
C GLY A 394 -32.54 55.62 -12.92
N GLU A 395 -33.48 54.79 -12.47
CA GLU A 395 -34.65 55.19 -11.70
C GLU A 395 -34.31 55.26 -10.21
N ILE A 396 -34.11 56.48 -9.72
CA ILE A 396 -33.77 56.75 -8.31
C ILE A 396 -35.00 57.20 -7.52
N ALA A 397 -36.02 57.72 -8.21
CA ALA A 397 -37.24 58.21 -7.59
C ALA A 397 -37.92 57.08 -6.80
N GLY A 398 -38.02 57.25 -5.47
CA GLY A 398 -38.61 56.25 -4.56
C GLY A 398 -37.61 55.33 -3.86
N LEU A 399 -36.32 55.42 -4.18
CA LEU A 399 -35.26 54.73 -3.42
C LEU A 399 -34.72 55.62 -2.31
N SER A 400 -34.55 55.06 -1.11
CA SER A 400 -33.84 55.71 0.00
C SER A 400 -32.50 55.02 0.24
N ALA A 401 -31.49 55.80 0.62
CA ALA A 401 -30.16 55.26 0.91
C ALA A 401 -30.21 54.27 2.10
N GLU A 402 -31.01 54.59 3.11
CA GLU A 402 -31.26 53.71 4.26
C GLU A 402 -31.98 52.41 3.85
N GLY A 403 -33.04 52.51 3.05
CA GLY A 403 -33.79 51.34 2.58
C GLY A 403 -32.92 50.40 1.76
N TRP A 404 -32.17 50.94 0.78
CA TRP A 404 -31.18 50.20 0.00
C TRP A 404 -30.12 49.54 0.89
N PHE A 405 -29.56 50.29 1.82
CA PHE A 405 -28.54 49.77 2.73
C PHE A 405 -29.08 48.59 3.56
N ASN A 406 -30.31 48.69 4.06
CA ASN A 406 -30.95 47.64 4.86
C ASN A 406 -31.18 46.37 4.05
N VAL A 407 -31.83 46.44 2.89
CA VAL A 407 -32.09 45.24 2.07
C VAL A 407 -30.81 44.62 1.52
N ALA A 408 -29.81 45.44 1.18
CA ALA A 408 -28.48 44.95 0.78
C ALA A 408 -27.75 44.26 1.93
N THR A 409 -27.87 44.78 3.15
CA THR A 409 -27.27 44.17 4.35
C THR A 409 -27.92 42.84 4.66
N THR A 410 -29.26 42.75 4.64
CA THR A 410 -29.96 41.47 4.82
C THR A 410 -29.54 40.44 3.77
N ARG A 411 -29.39 40.86 2.51
CA ARG A 411 -28.89 39.96 1.45
C ARG A 411 -27.47 39.45 1.74
N ILE A 412 -26.56 40.31 2.18
CA ILE A 412 -25.20 39.92 2.58
C ILE A 412 -25.25 38.95 3.78
N ASP A 413 -26.11 39.19 4.76
CA ASP A 413 -26.28 38.32 5.92
C ASP A 413 -26.83 36.94 5.50
N ARG A 414 -27.74 36.88 4.52
CA ARG A 414 -28.19 35.60 3.92
C ARG A 414 -27.08 34.88 3.19
N LEU A 415 -26.23 35.58 2.44
CA LEU A 415 -25.05 34.97 1.82
C LEU A 415 -24.03 34.49 2.85
N HIS A 416 -23.88 35.19 3.98
CA HIS A 416 -23.06 34.75 5.09
C HIS A 416 -23.61 33.47 5.75
N GLN A 417 -24.94 33.30 5.85
CA GLN A 417 -25.52 32.03 6.32
C GLN A 417 -25.18 30.85 5.40
N VAL A 418 -25.14 31.08 4.08
CA VAL A 418 -24.67 30.05 3.12
C VAL A 418 -23.20 29.73 3.37
N GLU A 419 -22.37 30.75 3.57
CA GLU A 419 -20.95 30.61 3.88
C GLU A 419 -20.71 29.82 5.19
N ASP A 420 -21.41 30.16 6.28
CA ASP A 420 -21.33 29.49 7.58
C ASP A 420 -21.70 28.01 7.48
N HIS A 421 -22.73 27.69 6.69
CA HIS A 421 -23.11 26.31 6.43
C HIS A 421 -21.97 25.53 5.76
N ILE A 422 -21.34 26.12 4.74
CA ILE A 422 -20.21 25.50 4.04
C ILE A 422 -18.98 25.40 4.96
N VAL A 423 -18.66 26.44 5.73
CA VAL A 423 -17.56 26.44 6.71
C VAL A 423 -17.72 25.30 7.71
N THR A 424 -18.94 25.11 8.23
CA THR A 424 -19.27 24.02 9.15
C THR A 424 -19.05 22.66 8.49
N GLU A 425 -19.57 22.48 7.27
CA GLU A 425 -19.40 21.23 6.51
C GLU A 425 -17.92 20.92 6.21
N ILE A 426 -17.10 21.92 5.85
CA ILE A 426 -15.66 21.73 5.62
C ILE A 426 -14.98 21.28 6.92
N ARG A 427 -15.26 21.93 8.07
CA ARG A 427 -14.68 21.58 9.37
C ARG A 427 -15.07 20.16 9.80
N GLU A 428 -16.35 19.82 9.71
CA GLU A 428 -16.85 18.49 10.06
C GLU A 428 -16.27 17.39 9.16
N THR A 429 -16.26 17.62 7.84
CA THR A 429 -15.71 16.67 6.87
C THR A 429 -14.20 16.48 7.08
N ALA A 430 -13.44 17.57 7.27
CA ALA A 430 -12.01 17.47 7.52
C ALA A 430 -11.69 16.72 8.81
N SER A 431 -12.43 17.01 9.89
CA SER A 431 -12.28 16.33 11.18
C SER A 431 -12.64 14.83 11.08
N ALA A 432 -13.75 14.51 10.40
CA ALA A 432 -14.17 13.12 10.18
C ALA A 432 -13.13 12.33 9.37
N ARG A 433 -12.57 12.92 8.31
CA ARG A 433 -11.50 12.29 7.50
C ARG A 433 -10.21 12.08 8.28
N LYS A 434 -9.86 13.00 9.17
CA LYS A 434 -8.74 12.82 10.09
C LYS A 434 -9.00 11.68 11.06
N ALA A 435 -10.18 11.66 11.69
CA ALA A 435 -10.55 10.61 12.64
C ALA A 435 -10.56 9.22 11.96
N GLU A 436 -11.09 9.11 10.74
CA GLU A 436 -11.07 7.90 9.92
C GLU A 436 -9.63 7.42 9.66
N ALA A 437 -8.74 8.30 9.18
CA ALA A 437 -7.36 7.95 8.90
C ALA A 437 -6.58 7.49 10.15
N TRP A 438 -6.79 8.16 11.29
CA TRP A 438 -6.15 7.78 12.55
C TRP A 438 -6.70 6.47 13.14
N ARG A 439 -8.01 6.24 13.01
CA ARG A 439 -8.63 4.97 13.41
C ARG A 439 -8.06 3.81 12.60
N ASP A 440 -7.99 3.96 11.28
CA ASP A 440 -7.51 2.90 10.39
C ASP A 440 -6.03 2.59 10.64
N LEU A 441 -5.19 3.62 10.86
CA LEU A 441 -3.81 3.45 11.30
C LEU A 441 -3.74 2.71 12.64
N THR A 442 -4.48 3.16 13.66
CA THR A 442 -4.43 2.58 15.00
C THR A 442 -4.85 1.11 15.02
N LEU A 443 -5.91 0.77 14.29
CA LEU A 443 -6.38 -0.62 14.16
C LEU A 443 -5.36 -1.49 13.42
N PHE A 444 -4.79 -0.99 12.32
CA PHE A 444 -3.81 -1.74 11.53
C PHE A 444 -2.51 -1.98 12.32
N THR A 445 -1.96 -0.94 12.94
CA THR A 445 -0.77 -1.04 13.79
C THR A 445 -1.04 -1.96 14.98
N GLY A 446 -2.19 -1.84 15.63
CA GLY A 446 -2.59 -2.70 16.75
C GLY A 446 -2.69 -4.18 16.35
N LEU A 447 -3.33 -4.49 15.23
CA LEU A 447 -3.41 -5.86 14.70
C LEU A 447 -2.04 -6.41 14.31
N THR A 448 -1.19 -5.58 13.71
CA THR A 448 0.19 -5.94 13.35
C THR A 448 1.00 -6.31 14.58
N VAL A 449 0.96 -5.47 15.63
CA VAL A 449 1.66 -5.73 16.89
C VAL A 449 1.14 -7.02 17.54
N ALA A 450 -0.18 -7.21 17.58
CA ALA A 450 -0.77 -8.44 18.11
C ALA A 450 -0.34 -9.69 17.32
N ALA A 451 -0.31 -9.62 15.99
CA ALA A 451 0.15 -10.70 15.14
C ALA A 451 1.64 -11.01 15.33
N MET A 452 2.49 -9.99 15.52
CA MET A 452 3.92 -10.18 15.81
C MET A 452 4.13 -10.86 17.17
N ILE A 453 3.38 -10.44 18.20
CA ILE A 453 3.42 -11.08 19.53
C ILE A 453 2.95 -12.54 19.43
N GLY A 454 1.83 -12.80 18.76
CA GLY A 454 1.28 -14.14 18.57
C GLY A 454 2.24 -15.05 17.78
N GLY A 455 2.83 -14.54 16.71
CA GLY A 455 3.86 -15.25 15.93
C GLY A 455 5.12 -15.54 16.74
N GLY A 456 5.59 -14.57 17.53
CA GLY A 456 6.73 -14.75 18.44
C GLY A 456 6.45 -15.80 19.51
N LEU A 457 5.25 -15.79 20.10
CA LEU A 457 4.80 -16.79 21.06
C LEU A 457 4.73 -18.19 20.43
N LEU A 458 4.19 -18.30 19.20
CA LEU A 458 4.15 -19.58 18.48
C LEU A 458 5.56 -20.12 18.22
N VAL A 459 6.49 -19.27 17.75
CA VAL A 459 7.90 -19.66 17.54
C VAL A 459 8.55 -20.11 18.85
N PHE A 460 8.28 -19.43 19.96
CA PHE A 460 8.76 -19.82 21.29
C PHE A 460 8.22 -21.21 21.70
N LEU A 461 6.91 -21.44 21.56
CA LEU A 461 6.27 -22.71 21.89
C LEU A 461 6.80 -23.86 21.03
N LEU A 462 6.95 -23.67 19.72
CA LEU A 462 7.51 -24.67 18.80
C LEU A 462 8.98 -24.97 19.12
N THR A 463 9.77 -23.95 19.44
CA THR A 463 11.18 -24.13 19.80
C THR A 463 11.33 -24.97 21.07
N ARG A 464 10.51 -24.69 22.08
CA ARG A 464 10.52 -25.42 23.36
C ARG A 464 9.89 -26.81 23.26
N GLY A 465 8.83 -26.96 22.46
CA GLY A 465 8.06 -28.19 22.32
C GLY A 465 8.65 -29.22 21.35
N ILE A 466 9.35 -28.77 20.29
CA ILE A 466 9.83 -29.63 19.20
C ILE A 466 11.34 -29.53 19.03
N THR A 467 11.87 -28.33 18.76
CA THR A 467 13.27 -28.14 18.36
C THR A 467 14.26 -28.56 19.45
N GLN A 468 14.01 -28.18 20.71
CA GLN A 468 14.89 -28.53 21.82
C GLN A 468 14.93 -30.05 22.10
N PRO A 469 13.80 -30.77 22.25
CA PRO A 469 13.80 -32.22 22.44
C PRO A 469 14.51 -32.99 21.32
N ILE A 470 14.26 -32.65 20.04
CA ILE A 470 14.91 -33.31 18.90
C ILE A 470 16.43 -33.12 18.96
N ASN A 471 16.91 -31.91 19.27
CA ASN A 471 18.34 -31.65 19.42
C ASN A 471 18.97 -32.47 20.56
N ARG A 472 18.25 -32.63 21.68
CA ARG A 472 18.71 -33.44 22.83
C ARG A 472 18.76 -34.92 22.49
N LEU A 473 17.73 -35.48 21.84
CA LEU A 473 17.72 -36.87 21.36
C LEU A 473 18.83 -37.13 20.34
N THR A 474 19.06 -36.19 19.42
CA THR A 474 20.15 -36.28 18.43
C THR A 474 21.53 -36.28 19.11
N ALA A 475 21.69 -35.48 20.18
CA ALA A 475 22.92 -35.47 20.96
C ALA A 475 23.14 -36.79 21.71
N ALA A 476 22.09 -37.32 22.35
CA ALA A 476 22.13 -38.62 23.03
C ALA A 476 22.51 -39.76 22.07
N MET A 477 21.92 -39.80 20.86
CA MET A 477 22.29 -40.80 19.86
C MET A 477 23.73 -40.71 19.37
N ARG A 478 24.31 -39.49 19.28
CA ARG A 478 25.73 -39.33 18.94
C ARG A 478 26.63 -39.88 20.04
N GLN A 479 26.26 -39.70 21.30
CA GLN A 479 27.04 -40.22 22.43
C GLN A 479 26.96 -41.76 22.50
N LEU A 480 25.77 -42.34 22.29
CA LEU A 480 25.60 -43.80 22.15
C LEU A 480 26.45 -44.36 21.01
N ALA A 481 26.41 -43.73 19.83
CA ALA A 481 27.21 -44.15 18.68
C ALA A 481 28.73 -44.02 18.92
N SER A 482 29.16 -43.17 19.86
CA SER A 482 30.56 -43.04 20.27
C SER A 482 31.01 -44.06 21.32
N GLY A 483 30.12 -44.98 21.73
CA GLY A 483 30.42 -46.07 22.66
C GLY A 483 30.03 -45.84 24.12
N GLN A 484 29.31 -44.75 24.44
CA GLN A 484 28.80 -44.51 25.79
C GLN A 484 27.39 -45.11 25.95
N SER A 485 27.27 -46.31 26.53
CA SER A 485 26.01 -47.06 26.63
C SER A 485 25.11 -46.72 27.83
N ARG A 486 25.59 -45.92 28.81
CA ARG A 486 24.78 -45.48 29.97
C ARG A 486 24.54 -43.98 29.93
N LEU A 487 23.43 -43.58 29.33
CA LEU A 487 23.00 -42.18 29.23
C LEU A 487 21.52 -42.05 29.60
N ASP A 488 21.12 -40.95 30.21
CA ASP A 488 19.69 -40.68 30.39
C ASP A 488 19.11 -40.20 29.05
N ILE A 489 18.16 -40.95 28.49
CA ILE A 489 17.55 -40.60 27.19
C ILE A 489 16.43 -39.60 27.42
N PRO A 490 16.55 -38.37 26.90
CA PRO A 490 15.57 -37.32 27.14
C PRO A 490 14.23 -37.65 26.43
N ALA A 491 13.13 -37.08 26.94
CA ALA A 491 11.81 -37.08 26.32
C ALA A 491 11.04 -38.43 26.26
N THR A 492 11.49 -39.46 26.98
CA THR A 492 10.87 -40.80 27.01
C THR A 492 9.44 -40.83 27.59
N GLU A 493 9.11 -39.91 28.49
CA GLU A 493 7.78 -39.78 29.11
C GLU A 493 6.75 -39.04 28.25
N ARG A 494 7.14 -38.51 27.08
CA ARG A 494 6.18 -37.84 26.19
C ARG A 494 5.26 -38.84 25.49
N SER A 495 4.03 -38.44 25.23
CA SER A 495 3.02 -39.24 24.53
C SER A 495 2.95 -39.01 23.02
N ASP A 496 3.81 -38.15 22.47
CA ASP A 496 3.86 -37.81 21.04
C ASP A 496 4.98 -38.55 20.30
N GLU A 497 5.14 -38.28 19.01
CA GLU A 497 6.13 -38.92 18.13
C GLU A 497 7.57 -38.71 18.64
N ILE A 498 7.84 -37.58 19.31
CA ILE A 498 9.14 -37.32 19.94
C ILE A 498 9.37 -38.30 21.10
N GLY A 499 8.34 -38.61 21.88
CA GLY A 499 8.39 -39.64 22.92
C GLY A 499 8.59 -41.05 22.38
N GLU A 500 7.94 -41.39 21.26
CA GLU A 500 8.16 -42.67 20.57
C GLU A 500 9.62 -42.82 20.12
N MET A 501 10.21 -41.76 19.57
CA MET A 501 11.64 -41.73 19.22
C MET A 501 12.53 -41.94 20.45
N GLY A 502 12.25 -41.25 21.56
CA GLY A 502 13.01 -41.42 22.80
C GLY A 502 12.96 -42.86 23.34
N ARG A 503 11.78 -43.48 23.32
CA ARG A 503 11.62 -44.88 23.74
C ARG A 503 12.29 -45.88 22.80
N ALA A 504 12.27 -45.64 21.49
CA ALA A 504 12.98 -46.49 20.52
C ALA A 504 14.50 -46.45 20.74
N VAL A 505 15.04 -45.30 21.14
CA VAL A 505 16.48 -45.14 21.44
C VAL A 505 16.90 -45.93 22.68
N LEU A 506 16.02 -46.11 23.67
CA LEU A 506 16.32 -46.91 24.88
C LEU A 506 16.68 -48.37 24.56
N VAL A 507 16.24 -48.91 23.43
CA VAL A 507 16.54 -50.30 23.02
C VAL A 507 18.02 -50.51 22.68
N PHE A 508 18.77 -49.43 22.43
CA PHE A 508 20.19 -49.48 22.05
C PHE A 508 21.16 -49.24 23.22
N GLN A 509 20.64 -49.14 24.45
CA GLN A 509 21.45 -49.25 25.68
C GLN A 509 21.66 -50.71 26.06
#